data_AF-A0A8B8A6L8-F1
#
_entry.id   AF-A0A8B8A6L8-F1
#
_cell.length_a   1.000
_cell.length_b   1.000
_cell.length_c   1.000
_cell.angle_alpha   90.00
_cell.angle_beta   90.00
_cell.angle_gamma   90.00
#
_symmetry.space_group_name_H-M   'P 1'
#
loop_
_entity.id
_entity.type
_entity.pdbx_description
1 polymer ?
#
loop_
_entity_poly.entity_id
_entity_poly.type
_entity_poly.pdbx_seq_one_letter_code
_entity_poly.pdbx_strand_id
1 'polypeptide(L)'
;MEVFNAFKMTFGMPHIINLSVRPIRTDCSVPEVGSKPFFYGTNDLACMYLTTIGLYRHRRKRSLQLPVHNFVHSFIYYDGWFAEFGTKDTTLRRHSPKYAHCGPKIMHPPAGFTKLPFECLRKCASKYHLVFGNYNLLKNNCHVFSNKMMEVLCHEVTCPFWCL
;
A
#
# COMPACT_ATOMS: atom_id res chain seq x y z
N MET A 1 -24.93 46.65 51.96
CA MET A 1 -25.09 47.24 50.63
C MET A 1 -23.72 47.18 49.99
N GLU A 2 -23.42 46.11 49.24
CA GLU A 2 -22.31 46.06 48.29
C GLU A 2 -22.46 44.82 47.41
N VAL A 3 -22.03 45.00 46.17
CA VAL A 3 -22.42 44.28 44.96
C VAL A 3 -21.39 43.19 44.66
N PHE A 4 -21.83 42.01 44.23
CA PHE A 4 -21.02 41.19 43.31
C PHE A 4 -21.90 40.52 42.25
N ASN A 5 -21.73 41.00 41.03
CA ASN A 5 -22.16 40.41 39.77
C ASN A 5 -21.56 39.01 39.60
N ALA A 6 -22.38 38.02 39.26
CA ALA A 6 -21.93 36.77 38.67
C ALA A 6 -22.51 36.65 37.27
N PHE A 7 -21.65 36.87 36.28
CA PHE A 7 -21.85 36.55 34.87
C PHE A 7 -22.24 35.07 34.74
N LYS A 8 -23.48 34.78 34.31
CA LYS A 8 -23.84 33.45 33.80
C LYS A 8 -23.26 33.31 32.40
N MET A 9 -22.11 32.65 32.28
CA MET A 9 -21.61 32.13 31.01
C MET A 9 -22.60 31.07 30.50
N THR A 10 -23.26 31.36 29.39
CA THR A 10 -23.99 30.36 28.60
C THR A 10 -22.95 29.44 27.94
N PHE A 11 -22.79 28.23 28.47
CA PHE A 11 -22.04 27.18 27.80
C PHE A 11 -22.76 26.81 26.50
N GLY A 12 -22.16 27.19 25.38
CA GLY A 12 -22.57 26.73 24.05
C GLY A 12 -22.49 25.21 23.97
N MET A 13 -23.51 24.62 23.36
CA MET A 13 -23.61 23.18 23.13
C MET A 13 -22.36 22.68 22.39
N PRO A 14 -21.75 21.56 22.81
CA PRO A 14 -20.66 20.97 22.06
C PRO A 14 -21.19 20.50 20.71
N HIS A 15 -20.60 21.01 19.63
CA HIS A 15 -20.75 20.42 18.31
C HIS A 15 -20.25 18.97 18.39
N ILE A 16 -21.18 18.02 18.41
CA ILE A 16 -20.87 16.61 18.16
C ILE A 16 -20.34 16.56 16.74
N ILE A 17 -19.02 16.47 16.59
CA ILE A 17 -18.39 16.10 15.35
C ILE A 17 -18.85 14.65 15.10
N ASN A 18 -19.80 14.47 14.20
CA ASN A 18 -20.15 13.16 13.65
C ASN A 18 -18.89 12.61 12.94
N LEU A 19 -18.00 11.98 13.71
CA LEU A 19 -17.03 11.04 13.18
C LEU A 19 -17.87 9.90 12.59
N SER A 20 -18.19 10.02 11.31
CA SER A 20 -18.71 8.92 10.51
C SER A 20 -17.71 7.77 10.65
N VAL A 21 -18.04 6.81 11.52
CA VAL A 21 -17.29 5.58 11.69
C VAL A 21 -17.41 4.87 10.35
N ARG A 22 -16.37 4.97 9.53
CA ARG A 22 -16.34 4.33 8.21
C ARG A 22 -16.56 2.84 8.43
N PRO A 23 -17.47 2.19 7.68
CA PRO A 23 -17.63 0.74 7.75
C PRO A 23 -16.29 0.09 7.39
N ILE A 24 -15.65 -0.58 8.35
CA ILE A 24 -14.46 -1.39 8.13
C ILE A 24 -14.95 -2.76 7.68
N ARG A 25 -14.64 -3.16 6.45
CA ARG A 25 -14.88 -4.53 5.99
C ARG A 25 -13.84 -5.42 6.63
N THR A 26 -14.23 -6.43 7.42
CA THR A 26 -13.25 -7.29 8.13
C THR A 26 -12.76 -8.47 7.30
N ASP A 27 -13.54 -8.92 6.32
CA ASP A 27 -13.18 -10.02 5.42
C ASP A 27 -13.33 -9.61 3.95
N CYS A 28 -12.22 -9.61 3.21
CA CYS A 28 -12.16 -9.34 1.77
C CYS A 28 -11.80 -10.57 0.93
N SER A 29 -11.82 -11.77 1.51
CA SER A 29 -11.50 -13.02 0.81
C SER A 29 -12.59 -13.47 -0.16
N VAL A 30 -13.84 -13.03 0.05
CA VAL A 30 -15.01 -13.39 -0.76
C VAL A 30 -15.28 -12.32 -1.83
N PRO A 31 -15.45 -12.70 -3.12
CA PRO A 31 -15.83 -11.77 -4.16
C PRO A 31 -17.28 -11.31 -3.99
N GLU A 32 -17.49 -10.00 -4.08
CA GLU A 32 -18.81 -9.37 -4.13
C GLU A 32 -19.12 -8.85 -5.54
N VAL A 33 -20.41 -8.66 -5.86
CA VAL A 33 -20.83 -8.05 -7.14
C VAL A 33 -20.15 -6.69 -7.32
N GLY A 34 -19.49 -6.49 -8.46
CA GLY A 34 -18.77 -5.26 -8.80
C GLY A 34 -17.39 -5.12 -8.15
N SER A 35 -16.96 -6.07 -7.32
CA SER A 35 -15.60 -6.08 -6.78
C SER A 35 -14.59 -6.65 -7.78
N LYS A 36 -13.33 -6.20 -7.69
CA LYS A 36 -12.21 -6.69 -8.48
C LYS A 36 -11.15 -7.31 -7.56
N PRO A 37 -10.46 -8.38 -7.99
CA PRO A 37 -9.37 -8.96 -7.22
C PRO A 37 -8.14 -8.04 -7.22
N PHE A 38 -7.44 -7.99 -6.09
CA PHE A 38 -6.09 -7.46 -5.99
C PHE A 38 -5.13 -8.54 -5.48
N PHE A 39 -3.86 -8.40 -5.80
CA PHE A 39 -2.86 -9.43 -5.55
C PHE A 39 -1.62 -8.84 -4.88
N TYR A 40 -1.06 -9.62 -3.97
CA TYR A 40 0.30 -9.43 -3.49
C TYR A 40 1.28 -10.02 -4.51
N GLY A 41 2.41 -9.37 -4.72
CA GLY A 41 3.45 -9.88 -5.59
C GLY A 41 4.84 -9.67 -5.03
N THR A 42 5.77 -10.47 -5.53
CA THR A 42 7.17 -10.46 -5.11
C THR A 42 8.09 -10.40 -6.32
N ASN A 43 9.27 -9.81 -6.14
CA ASN A 43 10.34 -9.79 -7.13
C ASN A 43 11.67 -10.12 -6.44
N ASP A 44 12.63 -10.63 -7.21
CA ASP A 44 13.96 -10.98 -6.69
C ASP A 44 14.76 -9.71 -6.37
N LEU A 45 14.92 -9.38 -5.09
CA LEU A 45 15.60 -8.15 -4.68
C LEU A 45 17.10 -8.19 -4.99
N ALA A 46 17.73 -9.37 -4.95
CA ALA A 46 19.14 -9.50 -5.28
C ALA A 46 19.40 -9.17 -6.75
N CYS A 47 18.54 -9.68 -7.65
CA CYS A 47 18.55 -9.31 -9.06
C CYS A 47 18.32 -7.80 -9.25
N MET A 48 17.33 -7.21 -8.56
CA MET A 48 17.04 -5.77 -8.64
C MET A 48 18.25 -4.93 -8.20
N TYR A 49 18.87 -5.31 -7.08
CA TYR A 49 20.05 -4.63 -6.54
C TYR A 49 21.22 -4.71 -7.51
N LEU A 50 21.58 -5.92 -7.97
CA LEU A 50 22.65 -6.13 -8.95
C LEU A 50 22.39 -5.38 -10.25
N THR A 51 21.13 -5.30 -10.69
CA THR A 51 20.74 -4.50 -11.88
C THR A 51 20.99 -3.01 -11.63
N THR A 52 20.61 -2.51 -10.45
CA THR A 52 20.74 -1.09 -10.09
C THR A 52 22.21 -0.65 -10.04
N ILE A 53 23.11 -1.51 -9.54
CA ILE A 53 24.55 -1.21 -9.46
C ILE A 53 25.35 -1.62 -10.71
N GLY A 54 24.67 -2.06 -11.79
CA GLY A 54 25.33 -2.39 -13.07
C GLY A 54 26.12 -3.70 -13.08
N LEU A 55 25.96 -4.56 -12.05
CA LEU A 55 26.66 -5.85 -11.93
C LEU A 55 25.82 -7.04 -12.39
N TYR A 56 24.55 -6.81 -12.75
CA TYR A 56 23.71 -7.87 -13.29
C TYR A 56 24.23 -8.32 -14.65
N ARG A 57 24.81 -9.53 -14.68
CA ARG A 57 25.12 -10.27 -15.90
C ARG A 57 23.99 -11.26 -16.13
N HIS A 58 23.44 -11.32 -17.34
CA HIS A 58 22.53 -12.40 -17.76
C HIS A 58 23.27 -13.75 -17.67
N ARG A 59 23.35 -14.34 -16.47
CA ARG A 59 23.89 -15.67 -16.28
C ARG A 59 22.85 -16.65 -16.83
N ARG A 60 23.20 -17.38 -17.90
CA ARG A 60 22.54 -18.66 -18.21
C ARG A 60 22.56 -19.49 -16.92
N LYS A 61 21.40 -19.96 -16.47
CA LYS A 61 21.26 -20.78 -15.25
C LYS A 61 22.23 -21.95 -15.31
N ARG A 62 23.37 -21.87 -14.60
CA ARG A 62 24.23 -23.02 -14.30
C ARG A 62 23.85 -23.51 -12.91
N SER A 63 23.65 -24.83 -12.83
CA SER A 63 23.56 -25.71 -11.64
C SER A 63 22.95 -25.12 -10.36
N LEU A 64 21.86 -25.77 -9.93
CA LEU A 64 21.05 -25.51 -8.73
C LEU A 64 21.84 -24.91 -7.55
N GLN A 65 21.86 -23.58 -7.43
CA GLN A 65 22.23 -22.90 -6.20
C GLN A 65 20.95 -22.69 -5.40
N LEU A 66 20.86 -23.33 -4.23
CA LEU A 66 19.77 -23.10 -3.29
C LEU A 66 19.81 -21.62 -2.86
N PRO A 67 18.69 -20.87 -2.95
CA PRO A 67 18.67 -19.46 -2.57
C PRO A 67 18.85 -19.32 -1.06
N VAL A 68 19.95 -18.69 -0.66
CA VAL A 68 20.26 -18.35 0.74
C VAL A 68 19.42 -17.14 1.12
N HIS A 69 18.27 -17.41 1.74
CA HIS A 69 17.27 -16.45 2.25
C HIS A 69 16.63 -15.55 1.19
N ASN A 70 15.33 -15.73 0.92
CA ASN A 70 14.58 -14.99 -0.10
C ASN A 70 14.42 -13.51 0.28
N PHE A 71 15.46 -12.69 0.05
CA PHE A 71 15.38 -11.24 0.04
C PHE A 71 14.49 -10.83 -1.15
N VAL A 72 13.22 -10.54 -0.87
CA VAL A 72 12.22 -10.19 -1.90
C VAL A 72 11.78 -8.74 -1.77
N HIS A 73 11.53 -8.13 -2.92
CA HIS A 73 10.82 -6.88 -3.03
C HIS A 73 9.33 -7.16 -3.19
N SER A 74 8.47 -6.56 -2.37
CA SER A 74 7.03 -6.74 -2.51
C SER A 74 6.37 -5.59 -3.27
N PHE A 75 5.31 -5.92 -4.00
CA PHE A 75 4.47 -4.97 -4.71
C PHE A 75 3.00 -5.40 -4.64
N ILE A 76 2.10 -4.47 -4.98
CA ILE A 76 0.67 -4.76 -5.17
C ILE A 76 0.33 -4.73 -6.66
N TYR A 77 -0.42 -5.72 -7.11
CA TYR A 77 -1.02 -5.76 -8.44
C TYR A 77 -2.53 -5.59 -8.35
N TYR A 78 -3.06 -4.52 -8.95
CA TYR A 78 -4.49 -4.24 -8.96
C TYR A 78 -4.90 -3.56 -10.26
N ASP A 79 -5.96 -4.07 -10.91
CA ASP A 79 -6.55 -3.50 -12.12
C ASP A 79 -5.53 -3.27 -13.27
N GLY A 80 -4.56 -4.17 -13.43
CA GLY A 80 -3.52 -4.08 -14.46
C GLY A 80 -2.31 -3.22 -14.10
N TRP A 81 -2.24 -2.72 -12.86
CA TRP A 81 -1.19 -1.85 -12.38
C TRP A 81 -0.38 -2.47 -11.26
N PHE A 82 0.93 -2.22 -11.30
CA PHE A 82 1.92 -2.57 -10.28
C PHE A 82 2.24 -1.31 -9.47
N ALA A 83 2.00 -1.38 -8.16
CA ALA A 83 2.37 -0.35 -7.19
C ALA A 83 3.53 -0.85 -6.35
N GLU A 84 4.67 -0.16 -6.42
CA GLU A 84 5.92 -0.54 -5.77
C GLU A 84 6.47 0.64 -4.96
N PHE A 85 7.09 0.39 -3.81
CA PHE A 85 7.72 1.43 -2.99
C PHE A 85 9.20 1.12 -2.76
N GLY A 86 10.06 2.02 -3.20
CA GLY A 86 11.51 1.85 -3.18
C GLY A 86 12.25 3.00 -2.50
N THR A 87 13.58 2.95 -2.56
CA THR A 87 14.48 3.90 -1.92
C THR A 87 14.36 5.35 -2.42
N LYS A 88 13.84 5.55 -3.64
CA LYS A 88 13.66 6.87 -4.23
C LYS A 88 12.21 7.35 -4.11
N ASP A 89 11.26 6.50 -4.50
CA ASP A 89 9.89 6.91 -4.74
C ASP A 89 8.91 5.71 -4.75
N THR A 90 7.62 6.04 -4.67
CA THR A 90 6.54 5.13 -5.04
C THR A 90 6.38 5.10 -6.55
N THR A 91 6.50 3.93 -7.16
CA THR A 91 6.35 3.76 -8.60
C THR A 91 5.05 3.03 -8.93
N LEU A 92 4.29 3.59 -9.86
CA LEU A 92 3.10 2.97 -10.44
C LEU A 92 3.37 2.67 -11.92
N ARG A 93 3.27 1.40 -12.30
CA ARG A 93 3.50 0.96 -13.68
C ARG A 93 2.35 0.11 -14.19
N ARG A 94 1.92 0.34 -15.42
CA ARG A 94 0.92 -0.48 -16.09
C ARG A 94 1.60 -1.68 -16.76
N HIS A 95 0.94 -2.83 -16.76
CA HIS A 95 1.35 -4.09 -17.44
C HIS A 95 2.61 -4.79 -16.92
N SER A 96 3.63 -4.09 -16.41
CA SER A 96 4.83 -4.72 -15.86
C SER A 96 5.50 -3.89 -14.75
N PRO A 97 6.12 -4.55 -13.74
CA PRO A 97 6.87 -3.87 -12.69
C PRO A 97 8.20 -3.31 -13.20
N LYS A 98 8.88 -2.45 -12.42
CA LYS A 98 10.13 -1.77 -12.83
C LYS A 98 11.21 -2.75 -13.29
N TYR A 99 11.37 -3.85 -12.57
CA TYR A 99 12.38 -4.87 -12.82
C TYR A 99 11.73 -6.18 -13.28
N ALA A 100 10.98 -6.14 -14.38
CA ALA A 100 10.26 -7.31 -14.91
C ALA A 100 11.19 -8.48 -15.29
N HIS A 101 12.44 -8.22 -15.66
CA HIS A 101 13.43 -9.25 -15.95
C HIS A 101 13.93 -10.01 -14.71
N CYS A 102 13.67 -9.49 -13.51
CA CYS A 102 14.02 -10.15 -12.24
C CYS A 102 13.00 -11.20 -11.80
N GLY A 103 12.05 -11.55 -12.67
CA GLY A 103 11.11 -12.64 -12.44
C GLY A 103 10.05 -12.29 -11.39
N PRO A 104 9.24 -11.24 -11.60
CA PRO A 104 8.14 -10.91 -10.71
C PRO A 104 7.14 -12.06 -10.67
N LYS A 105 6.60 -12.31 -9.48
CA LYS A 105 5.61 -13.34 -9.21
C LYS A 105 4.39 -12.70 -8.56
N ILE A 106 3.25 -12.87 -9.19
CA ILE A 106 1.95 -12.57 -8.58
C ILE A 106 1.56 -13.78 -7.74
N MET A 107 1.23 -13.56 -6.48
CA MET A 107 0.85 -14.62 -5.56
C MET A 107 -0.63 -14.93 -5.73
N HIS A 108 -0.94 -16.21 -5.93
CA HIS A 108 -2.30 -16.73 -6.00
C HIS A 108 -2.61 -17.57 -4.76
N PRO A 109 -3.86 -17.60 -4.27
CA PRO A 109 -5.05 -16.88 -4.77
C PRO A 109 -4.97 -15.34 -4.57
N PRO A 110 -5.93 -14.53 -5.07
CA PRO A 110 -5.95 -13.09 -4.81
C PRO A 110 -5.82 -12.78 -3.31
N ALA A 111 -5.13 -11.69 -2.98
CA ALA A 111 -5.00 -11.23 -1.60
C ALA A 111 -6.34 -10.73 -1.04
N GLY A 112 -7.24 -10.30 -1.92
CA GLY A 112 -8.63 -10.00 -1.59
C GLY A 112 -9.37 -9.38 -2.77
N PHE A 113 -10.60 -8.96 -2.50
CA PHE A 113 -11.48 -8.29 -3.45
C PHE A 113 -11.90 -6.93 -2.93
N THR A 114 -11.95 -5.93 -3.81
CA THR A 114 -12.30 -4.55 -3.45
C THR A 114 -13.23 -3.92 -4.46
N LYS A 115 -14.10 -3.02 -4.00
CA LYS A 115 -14.94 -2.16 -4.83
C LYS A 115 -14.29 -0.79 -5.09
N LEU A 116 -13.17 -0.49 -4.43
CA LEU A 116 -12.47 0.77 -4.62
C LEU A 116 -11.92 0.84 -6.05
N PRO A 117 -12.09 1.97 -6.77
CA PRO A 117 -11.48 2.13 -8.08
C PRO A 117 -9.95 2.16 -7.96
N PHE A 118 -9.24 1.76 -9.03
CA PHE A 118 -7.77 1.89 -9.10
C PHE A 118 -7.28 3.31 -8.76
N GLU A 119 -8.08 4.33 -9.10
CA GLU A 119 -7.81 5.72 -8.77
C GLU A 119 -7.56 5.95 -7.27
N CYS A 120 -8.23 5.20 -6.39
CA CYS A 120 -7.95 5.28 -4.96
C CYS A 120 -6.56 4.72 -4.63
N LEU A 121 -6.20 3.55 -5.16
CA LEU A 121 -4.85 2.98 -4.97
C LEU A 121 -3.78 3.93 -5.49
N ARG A 122 -3.98 4.52 -6.67
CA ARG A 122 -3.06 5.50 -7.28
C ARG A 122 -2.79 6.67 -6.35
N LYS A 123 -3.85 7.27 -5.83
CA LYS A 123 -3.82 8.38 -4.87
C LYS A 123 -3.08 8.00 -3.59
N CYS A 124 -3.49 6.91 -2.94
CA CYS A 124 -2.85 6.40 -1.73
C CYS A 124 -1.36 6.13 -1.93
N ALA A 125 -0.99 5.43 -3.01
CA ALA A 125 0.39 5.10 -3.32
C ALA A 125 1.24 6.37 -3.54
N SER A 126 0.72 7.35 -4.29
CA SER A 126 1.43 8.61 -4.56
C SER A 126 1.66 9.47 -3.32
N LYS A 127 0.72 9.45 -2.37
CA LYS A 127 0.80 10.22 -1.10
C LYS A 127 1.51 9.47 0.02
N TYR A 128 1.76 8.17 -0.12
CA TYR A 128 2.29 7.32 0.94
C TYR A 128 3.53 7.90 1.62
N HIS A 129 4.54 8.33 0.86
CA HIS A 129 5.78 8.87 1.44
C HIS A 129 5.58 10.20 2.20
N LEU A 130 4.58 11.00 1.82
CA LEU A 130 4.24 12.25 2.52
C LEU A 130 3.58 11.97 3.86
N VAL A 131 2.82 10.88 3.97
CA VAL A 131 2.06 10.51 5.17
C VAL A 131 2.87 9.64 6.12
N PHE A 132 3.61 8.67 5.58
CA PHE A 132 4.31 7.63 6.36
C PHE A 132 5.84 7.78 6.32
N GLY A 133 6.35 8.79 5.60
CA GLY A 133 7.77 9.11 5.51
C GLY A 133 8.52 8.36 4.41
N ASN A 134 9.83 8.59 4.37
CA ASN A 134 10.72 8.03 3.36
C ASN A 134 11.04 6.54 3.61
N TYR A 135 11.58 5.89 2.59
CA TYR A 135 11.97 4.49 2.65
C TYR A 135 12.99 4.23 3.76
N ASN A 136 12.71 3.23 4.58
CA ASN A 136 13.62 2.71 5.59
C ASN A 136 13.55 1.17 5.56
N LEU A 137 14.70 0.52 5.40
CA LEU A 137 14.80 -0.93 5.21
C LEU A 137 14.09 -1.75 6.31
N LEU A 138 14.09 -1.25 7.55
CA LEU A 138 13.54 -1.98 8.71
C LEU A 138 12.14 -1.49 9.13
N LYS A 139 11.82 -0.21 8.92
CA LYS A 139 10.60 0.41 9.48
C LYS A 139 9.54 0.80 8.45
N ASN A 140 9.95 1.26 7.27
CA ASN A 140 9.04 1.74 6.23
C ASN A 140 9.56 1.30 4.87
N ASN A 141 9.40 0.02 4.57
CA ASN A 141 9.94 -0.63 3.39
C ASN A 141 8.80 -1.06 2.44
N CYS A 142 9.18 -1.75 1.36
CA CYS A 142 8.23 -2.26 0.37
C CYS A 142 7.13 -3.16 0.96
N HIS A 143 7.44 -3.94 2.01
CA HIS A 143 6.48 -4.83 2.68
C HIS A 143 5.45 -4.04 3.48
N VAL A 144 5.91 -3.05 4.25
CA VAL A 144 5.03 -2.17 5.03
C VAL A 144 4.10 -1.39 4.09
N PHE A 145 4.64 -0.86 2.98
CA PHE A 145 3.84 -0.24 1.94
C PHE A 145 2.79 -1.19 1.36
N SER A 146 3.19 -2.40 0.97
CA SER A 146 2.30 -3.38 0.34
C SER A 146 1.17 -3.78 1.30
N ASN A 147 1.50 -4.02 2.57
CA ASN A 147 0.52 -4.30 3.62
C ASN A 147 -0.46 -3.14 3.79
N LYS A 148 0.02 -1.89 3.80
CA LYS A 148 -0.85 -0.72 3.95
C LYS A 148 -1.80 -0.55 2.76
N MET A 149 -1.32 -0.80 1.55
CA MET A 149 -2.17 -0.77 0.36
C MET A 149 -3.21 -1.91 0.37
N MET A 150 -2.84 -3.12 0.81
CA MET A 150 -3.80 -4.21 0.99
C MET A 150 -4.84 -3.89 2.06
N GLU A 151 -4.45 -3.28 3.18
CA GLU A 151 -5.36 -2.83 4.22
C GLU A 151 -6.41 -1.87 3.64
N VAL A 152 -5.98 -0.87 2.85
CA VAL A 152 -6.91 0.04 2.15
C VAL A 152 -7.84 -0.72 1.22
N LEU A 153 -7.32 -1.58 0.35
CA LEU A 153 -8.16 -2.29 -0.62
C LEU A 153 -9.12 -3.27 0.06
N CYS A 154 -8.69 -3.91 1.15
CA CYS A 154 -9.47 -4.92 1.85
C CYS A 154 -10.57 -4.31 2.73
N HIS A 155 -10.22 -3.29 3.51
CA HIS A 155 -11.03 -2.85 4.64
C HIS A 155 -11.80 -1.55 4.39
N GLU A 156 -11.36 -0.72 3.44
CA GLU A 156 -12.00 0.57 3.19
C GLU A 156 -13.10 0.46 2.14
N VAL A 157 -14.27 1.03 2.45
CA VAL A 157 -15.39 1.16 1.50
C VAL A 157 -15.31 2.43 0.65
N THR A 158 -14.57 3.43 1.13
CA THR A 158 -14.33 4.71 0.44
C THR A 158 -12.86 5.08 0.56
N CYS A 159 -12.34 5.87 -0.38
CA CYS A 159 -10.92 6.19 -0.34
C CYS A 159 -10.54 6.94 0.96
N PRO A 160 -9.48 6.52 1.68
CA PRO A 160 -9.04 7.19 2.90
C PRO A 160 -8.71 8.66 2.68
N PHE A 161 -8.97 9.51 3.67
CA PHE A 161 -8.68 10.95 3.57
C PHE A 161 -7.19 11.24 3.35
N TRP A 162 -6.29 10.43 3.92
CA TRP A 162 -4.85 10.59 3.73
C TRP A 162 -4.37 10.29 2.30
N CYS A 163 -5.22 9.65 1.48
CA CYS A 163 -4.94 9.43 0.07
C CYS A 163 -5.26 10.65 -0.80
N LEU A 164 -6.07 11.60 -0.32
CA LEU A 164 -6.58 12.72 -1.11
C LEU A 164 -5.54 13.83 -1.34
#